data_AF-A0A3A6MXV4-F1
#
_entry.id   AF-A0A3A6MXV4-F1
#
_cell.length_a   1.000
_cell.length_b   1.000
_cell.length_c   1.000
_cell.angle_alpha   90.00
_cell.angle_beta   90.00
_cell.angle_gamma   90.00
#
_symmetry.space_group_name_H-M   'P 1'
#
loop_
_entity.id
_entity.type
_entity.pdbx_description
1 polymer ?
#
loop_
_entity_poly.entity_id
_entity_poly.type
_entity_poly.pdbx_seq_one_letter_code
_entity_poly.pdbx_strand_id
1 'polypeptide(L)'
;MGRQKELTDRDMELFSLLVRCRVLEINDVARVYGVKDYYRARVRVLSERGYLLRRKGYVEIAQKGLREVMPGAKVVPVRDGKQRSKLAEFARMYFALKDNWEFVFASEYKRRVQAVSFARFGAVIARDGVQYAAYLLPSNVHDTNVMKLRQEIGGLPRYGITRAVVFHAAEKVAAQFGSDPCGLESLLLLSYPNGLDLLNRRDDIYALIRSRYPRFSPCGRPLADLEHGDTYISILVDNDLAKQKHLQDYLERVQELEGRTCVGVCLPRQKEQLAETFPKLKLVVMPEKLIGRKAV
;
A
#
# COMPACT_ATOMS: atom_id res chain seq x y z
N MET A 1 2.93 42.05 -25.66
CA MET A 1 2.26 40.74 -25.55
C MET A 1 3.32 39.67 -25.34
N GLY A 2 3.41 39.08 -24.14
CA GLY A 2 4.40 38.03 -23.87
C GLY A 2 4.07 36.75 -24.62
N ARG A 3 5.06 36.13 -25.28
CA ARG A 3 4.93 34.82 -25.96
C ARG A 3 4.17 33.84 -25.06
N GLN A 4 3.11 33.26 -25.61
CA GLN A 4 2.34 32.21 -24.95
C GLN A 4 3.26 31.01 -24.74
N LYS A 5 3.84 30.86 -23.54
CA LYS A 5 4.70 29.70 -23.20
C LYS A 5 3.99 28.41 -23.58
N GLU A 6 4.54 27.61 -24.48
CA GLU A 6 3.90 26.37 -24.92
C GLU A 6 3.76 25.35 -23.78
N LEU A 7 2.91 24.34 -24.00
CA LEU A 7 2.87 23.16 -23.16
C LEU A 7 4.19 22.40 -23.34
N THR A 8 4.70 21.84 -22.24
CA THR A 8 5.94 21.08 -22.17
C THR A 8 5.60 19.61 -21.91
N ASP A 9 6.54 18.72 -22.18
CA ASP A 9 6.38 17.28 -21.91
C ASP A 9 6.04 17.00 -20.44
N ARG A 10 6.59 17.78 -19.52
CA ARG A 10 6.27 17.68 -18.09
C ARG A 10 4.83 18.11 -17.75
N ASP A 11 4.25 19.04 -18.51
CA ASP A 11 2.83 19.35 -18.34
C ASP A 11 1.96 18.19 -18.83
N MET A 12 2.35 17.57 -19.95
CA MET A 12 1.67 16.39 -20.48
C MET A 12 1.79 15.19 -19.54
N GLU A 13 2.94 15.02 -18.90
CA GLU A 13 3.13 14.02 -17.84
C GLU A 13 2.22 14.30 -16.64
N LEU A 14 2.15 15.55 -16.17
CA LEU A 14 1.24 15.95 -15.09
C LEU A 14 -0.22 15.67 -15.46
N PHE A 15 -0.65 16.03 -16.67
CA PHE A 15 -2.01 15.79 -17.13
C PHE A 15 -2.31 14.29 -17.21
N SER A 16 -1.39 13.51 -17.78
CA SER A 16 -1.49 12.06 -17.86
C SER A 16 -1.59 11.43 -16.47
N LEU A 17 -0.81 11.90 -15.50
CA LEU A 17 -0.90 11.42 -14.12
C LEU A 17 -2.24 11.80 -13.47
N LEU A 18 -2.68 13.05 -13.62
CA LEU A 18 -3.96 13.53 -13.06
C LEU A 18 -5.17 12.85 -13.69
N VAL A 19 -5.10 12.35 -14.92
CA VAL A 19 -6.15 11.49 -15.47
C VAL A 19 -6.33 10.20 -14.65
N ARG A 20 -5.23 9.66 -14.15
CA ARG A 20 -5.18 8.36 -13.45
C ARG A 20 -5.53 8.51 -11.96
N CYS A 21 -4.89 9.46 -11.29
CA CYS A 21 -5.05 9.68 -9.84
C CYS A 21 -6.12 10.73 -9.49
N ARG A 22 -6.55 11.56 -10.46
CA ARG A 22 -7.52 12.66 -10.34
C ARG A 22 -7.08 13.86 -9.50
N VAL A 23 -6.29 13.64 -8.46
CA VAL A 23 -5.88 14.65 -7.48
C VAL A 23 -4.41 14.46 -7.12
N LEU A 24 -3.68 15.57 -7.07
CA LEU A 24 -2.36 15.66 -6.44
C LEU A 24 -2.38 16.74 -5.37
N GLU A 25 -1.63 16.54 -4.29
CA GLU A 25 -1.26 17.67 -3.43
C GLU A 25 -0.26 18.55 -4.19
N ILE A 26 -0.31 19.87 -4.00
CA ILE A 26 0.53 20.79 -4.77
C ILE A 26 2.02 20.48 -4.62
N ASN A 27 2.45 20.04 -3.44
CA ASN A 27 3.85 19.68 -3.19
C ASN A 27 4.28 18.41 -3.93
N ASP A 28 3.37 17.46 -4.18
CA ASP A 28 3.67 16.25 -4.94
C ASP A 28 3.87 16.53 -6.43
N VAL A 29 3.35 17.66 -6.93
CA VAL A 29 3.64 18.12 -8.31
C VAL A 29 5.13 18.37 -8.52
N ALA A 30 5.89 18.73 -7.47
CA ALA A 30 7.33 18.88 -7.56
C ALA A 30 8.03 17.59 -8.06
N ARG A 31 7.45 16.41 -7.78
CA ARG A 31 7.98 15.10 -8.22
C ARG A 31 7.88 14.88 -9.73
N VAL A 32 7.02 15.64 -10.43
CA VAL A 32 6.91 15.62 -11.90
C VAL A 32 7.91 16.62 -12.52
N TYR A 33 8.11 17.78 -11.89
CA TYR A 33 8.94 18.83 -12.47
C TYR A 33 10.41 18.82 -12.04
N GLY A 34 10.76 18.09 -10.96
CA GLY A 34 12.12 17.90 -10.46
C GLY A 34 12.81 19.13 -9.85
N VAL A 35 12.34 20.35 -10.16
CA VAL A 35 12.98 21.61 -9.75
C VAL A 35 12.20 22.28 -8.62
N LYS A 36 12.90 22.59 -7.52
CA LYS A 36 12.38 23.32 -6.37
C LYS A 36 11.79 24.66 -6.84
N ASP A 37 10.59 24.98 -6.37
CA ASP A 37 9.81 26.21 -6.67
C ASP A 37 9.27 26.39 -8.10
N TYR A 38 9.91 25.83 -9.14
CA TYR A 38 9.42 25.93 -10.53
C TYR A 38 7.98 25.42 -10.69
N TYR A 39 7.67 24.30 -10.04
CA TYR A 39 6.36 23.66 -10.16
C TYR A 39 5.21 24.57 -9.71
N ARG A 40 5.42 25.44 -8.71
CA ARG A 40 4.37 26.36 -8.21
C ARG A 40 4.02 27.42 -9.24
N ALA A 41 5.03 28.02 -9.85
CA ALA A 41 4.86 29.00 -10.92
C ALA A 41 4.20 28.34 -12.13
N ARG A 42 4.62 27.12 -12.49
CA ARG A 42 4.03 26.39 -13.62
C ARG A 42 2.56 26.03 -13.36
N VAL A 43 2.22 25.50 -12.19
CA VAL A 43 0.83 25.19 -11.80
C VAL A 43 -0.04 26.44 -11.84
N ARG A 44 0.47 27.60 -11.39
CA ARG A 44 -0.26 28.88 -11.49
C ARG A 44 -0.58 29.22 -12.94
N VAL A 45 0.42 29.21 -13.82
CA VAL A 45 0.23 29.51 -15.26
C VAL A 45 -0.76 28.55 -15.92
N LEU A 46 -0.65 27.25 -15.65
CA LEU A 46 -1.57 26.24 -16.19
C LEU A 46 -3.00 26.43 -15.66
N SER A 47 -3.16 26.86 -14.41
CA SER A 47 -4.48 27.14 -13.81
C SER A 47 -5.12 28.39 -14.41
N GLU A 48 -4.36 29.48 -14.55
CA GLU A 48 -4.81 30.73 -15.19
C GLU A 48 -5.25 30.49 -16.65
N ARG A 49 -4.62 29.52 -17.32
CA ARG A 49 -4.95 29.12 -18.69
C ARG A 49 -6.05 28.06 -18.79
N GLY A 50 -6.62 27.65 -17.67
CA GLY A 50 -7.73 26.70 -17.58
C GLY A 50 -7.38 25.23 -17.79
N TYR A 51 -6.09 24.85 -17.73
CA TYR A 51 -5.65 23.45 -17.84
C TYR A 51 -5.78 22.68 -16.51
N LEU A 52 -5.64 23.40 -15.39
CA LEU A 52 -5.71 22.84 -14.04
C LEU A 52 -6.72 23.59 -13.16
N LEU A 53 -7.21 22.91 -12.13
CA LEU A 53 -7.99 23.49 -11.05
C LEU A 53 -7.18 23.42 -9.75
N ARG A 54 -7.11 24.53 -9.01
CA ARG A 54 -6.51 24.57 -7.68
C ARG A 54 -7.60 24.66 -6.62
N ARG A 55 -7.62 23.73 -5.66
CA ARG A 55 -8.56 23.77 -4.53
C ARG A 55 -7.90 23.35 -3.23
N LYS A 56 -7.85 24.25 -2.24
CA LYS A 56 -7.37 23.98 -0.87
C LYS A 56 -6.04 23.20 -0.81
N GLY A 57 -5.04 23.63 -1.59
CA GLY A 57 -3.72 22.96 -1.64
C GLY A 57 -3.61 21.76 -2.59
N TYR A 58 -4.69 21.38 -3.26
CA TYR A 58 -4.72 20.30 -4.24
C TYR A 58 -4.81 20.82 -5.68
N VAL A 59 -4.31 20.01 -6.61
CA VAL A 59 -4.33 20.21 -8.05
C VAL A 59 -5.17 19.11 -8.70
N GLU A 60 -6.07 19.50 -9.59
CA GLU A 60 -6.89 18.60 -10.42
C GLU A 60 -6.80 19.01 -11.88
N ILE A 61 -7.10 18.07 -12.78
CA ILE A 61 -7.19 18.36 -14.20
C ILE A 61 -8.50 19.09 -14.51
N ALA A 62 -8.40 20.18 -15.26
CA ALA A 62 -9.58 20.86 -15.81
C ALA A 62 -9.94 20.25 -17.17
N GLN A 63 -11.14 20.57 -17.69
CA GLN A 63 -11.62 20.00 -18.94
C GLN A 63 -10.70 20.30 -20.14
N LYS A 64 -10.02 21.45 -20.14
CA LYS A 64 -9.04 21.80 -21.17
C LYS A 64 -7.80 20.90 -21.11
N GLY A 65 -7.21 20.70 -19.93
CA GLY A 65 -6.08 19.78 -19.73
C GLY A 65 -6.43 18.34 -20.07
N LEU A 66 -7.64 17.90 -19.75
CA LEU A 66 -8.09 16.55 -20.10
C LEU A 66 -8.11 16.33 -21.62
N ARG A 67 -8.53 17.33 -22.41
CA ARG A 67 -8.59 17.22 -23.87
C ARG A 67 -7.22 17.03 -24.51
N GLU A 68 -6.15 17.53 -23.89
CA GLU A 68 -4.79 17.38 -24.41
C GLU A 68 -4.30 15.93 -24.34
N VAL A 69 -4.78 15.13 -23.37
CA VAL A 69 -4.33 13.74 -23.15
C VAL A 69 -5.39 12.69 -23.44
N MET A 70 -6.67 13.08 -23.45
CA MET A 70 -7.80 12.18 -23.70
C MET A 70 -8.94 12.94 -24.41
N PRO A 71 -8.81 13.19 -25.72
CA PRO A 71 -9.85 13.85 -26.50
C PRO A 71 -11.22 13.15 -26.35
N GLY A 72 -12.30 13.93 -26.22
CA GLY A 72 -13.67 13.42 -26.08
C GLY A 72 -14.07 13.00 -24.66
N ALA A 73 -13.13 12.88 -23.71
CA ALA A 73 -13.44 12.52 -22.33
C ALA A 73 -14.00 13.70 -21.52
N LYS A 74 -14.79 13.38 -20.48
CA LYS A 74 -15.32 14.36 -19.51
C LYS A 74 -14.63 14.22 -18.16
N VAL A 75 -14.32 15.36 -17.53
CA VAL A 75 -13.74 15.35 -16.18
C VAL A 75 -14.76 14.78 -15.19
N VAL A 76 -14.33 13.78 -14.42
CA VAL A 76 -15.12 13.27 -13.29
C VAL A 76 -14.87 14.17 -12.09
N PRO A 77 -15.88 14.86 -11.54
CA PRO A 77 -15.69 15.81 -10.46
C PRO A 77 -15.35 15.12 -9.13
N VAL A 78 -14.42 15.71 -8.38
CA VAL A 78 -14.14 15.30 -6.99
C VAL A 78 -15.09 16.06 -6.08
N ARG A 79 -15.95 15.31 -5.38
CA ARG A 79 -17.16 15.81 -4.72
C ARG A 79 -16.85 16.67 -3.49
N ASP A 80 -15.90 16.22 -2.67
CA ASP A 80 -15.62 16.85 -1.37
C ASP A 80 -14.14 16.73 -0.98
N GLY A 81 -13.79 17.38 0.14
CA GLY A 81 -12.42 17.39 0.66
C GLY A 81 -11.92 16.04 1.17
N LYS A 82 -12.81 15.17 1.68
CA LYS A 82 -12.44 13.83 2.16
C LYS A 82 -12.04 12.94 0.99
N GLN A 83 -12.81 12.97 -0.10
CA GLN A 83 -12.46 12.28 -1.34
C GLN A 83 -11.14 12.81 -1.91
N ARG A 84 -10.94 14.12 -1.88
CA ARG A 84 -9.73 14.79 -2.40
C ARG A 84 -8.48 14.36 -1.65
N SER A 85 -8.52 14.39 -0.31
CA SER A 85 -7.44 13.91 0.54
C SER A 85 -7.15 12.42 0.29
N LYS A 86 -8.17 11.56 0.27
CA LYS A 86 -7.99 10.12 -0.02
C LYS A 86 -7.29 9.88 -1.37
N LEU A 87 -7.72 10.55 -2.43
CA LEU A 87 -7.12 10.40 -3.77
C LEU A 87 -5.66 10.88 -3.78
N ALA A 88 -5.36 11.99 -3.11
CA ALA A 88 -3.99 12.49 -2.98
C ALA A 88 -3.08 11.49 -2.24
N GLU A 89 -3.58 10.81 -1.19
CA GLU A 89 -2.77 9.78 -0.50
C GLU A 89 -2.39 8.61 -1.42
N PHE A 90 -3.32 8.12 -2.25
CA PHE A 90 -2.97 7.08 -3.23
C PHE A 90 -1.98 7.58 -4.29
N ALA A 91 -2.03 8.87 -4.64
CA ALA A 91 -1.02 9.44 -5.52
C ALA A 91 0.36 9.56 -4.84
N ARG A 92 0.40 9.83 -3.53
CA ARG A 92 1.64 9.75 -2.73
C ARG A 92 2.18 8.33 -2.70
N MET A 93 1.32 7.34 -2.48
CA MET A 93 1.70 5.91 -2.53
C MET A 93 2.26 5.54 -3.91
N TYR A 94 1.64 5.99 -5.00
CA TYR A 94 2.16 5.79 -6.35
C TYR A 94 3.61 6.26 -6.46
N PHE A 95 3.90 7.49 -6.06
CA PHE A 95 5.27 7.98 -6.13
C PHE A 95 6.25 7.24 -5.22
N ALA A 96 5.79 6.73 -4.08
CA ALA A 96 6.64 5.96 -3.17
C ALA A 96 6.96 4.56 -3.71
N LEU A 97 6.07 3.96 -4.49
CA LEU A 97 6.17 2.56 -4.91
C LEU A 97 6.55 2.38 -6.39
N LYS A 98 6.32 3.39 -7.24
CA LYS A 98 6.40 3.28 -8.72
C LYS A 98 7.71 2.74 -9.29
N ASP A 99 8.81 2.84 -8.54
CA ASP A 99 10.13 2.40 -9.02
C ASP A 99 10.36 0.90 -8.78
N ASN A 100 9.61 0.27 -7.86
CA ASN A 100 9.75 -1.15 -7.51
C ASN A 100 8.44 -1.96 -7.69
N TRP A 101 7.32 -1.28 -7.90
CA TRP A 101 5.99 -1.89 -8.02
C TRP A 101 5.26 -1.34 -9.24
N GLU A 102 4.60 -2.24 -9.96
CA GLU A 102 3.54 -1.83 -10.87
C GLU A 102 2.39 -1.25 -10.05
N PHE A 103 1.92 -0.06 -10.42
CA PHE A 103 0.88 0.64 -9.68
C PHE A 103 -0.25 1.06 -10.61
N VAL A 104 -1.42 0.47 -10.38
CA VAL A 104 -2.64 0.73 -11.15
C VAL A 104 -3.68 1.37 -10.23
N PHE A 105 -4.10 2.58 -10.55
CA PHE A 105 -5.15 3.24 -9.75
C PHE A 105 -6.48 2.49 -9.89
N ALA A 106 -7.29 2.49 -8.84
CA ALA A 106 -8.54 1.72 -8.83
C ALA A 106 -9.48 2.05 -9.98
N SER A 107 -9.52 3.32 -10.42
CA SER A 107 -10.35 3.71 -11.56
C SER A 107 -9.91 3.07 -12.88
N GLU A 108 -8.61 2.84 -13.05
CA GLU A 108 -8.02 2.18 -14.21
C GLU A 108 -8.30 0.68 -14.15
N TYR A 109 -8.04 0.06 -13.00
CA TYR A 109 -8.25 -1.36 -12.78
C TYR A 109 -9.72 -1.75 -13.04
N LYS A 110 -10.66 -1.01 -12.46
CA LYS A 110 -12.10 -1.27 -12.61
C LYS A 110 -12.60 -1.17 -14.04
N ARG A 111 -12.03 -0.26 -14.84
CA ARG A 111 -12.33 -0.19 -16.28
C ARG A 111 -11.83 -1.44 -17.02
N ARG A 112 -10.64 -1.94 -16.68
CA ARG A 112 -10.06 -3.14 -17.30
C ARG A 112 -10.88 -4.39 -17.00
N VAL A 113 -11.29 -4.57 -15.75
CA VAL A 113 -12.02 -5.78 -15.30
C VAL A 113 -13.55 -5.65 -15.40
N GLN A 114 -14.06 -4.57 -16.01
CA GLN A 114 -15.50 -4.27 -16.10
C GLN A 114 -16.24 -4.31 -14.74
N ALA A 115 -15.54 -4.06 -13.64
CA ALA A 115 -16.09 -4.07 -12.28
C ALA A 115 -16.61 -2.66 -11.93
N VAL A 116 -17.81 -2.33 -12.40
CA VAL A 116 -18.36 -0.97 -12.36
C VAL A 116 -18.71 -0.50 -10.93
N SER A 117 -18.92 -1.40 -9.97
CA SER A 117 -19.46 -1.03 -8.64
C SER A 117 -18.69 -1.55 -7.43
N PHE A 118 -17.83 -2.57 -7.59
CA PHE A 118 -17.24 -3.25 -6.44
C PHE A 118 -15.88 -2.68 -6.04
N ALA A 119 -15.62 -2.77 -4.73
CA ALA A 119 -14.39 -2.51 -4.01
C ALA A 119 -13.90 -1.05 -3.83
N ARG A 120 -13.63 -0.64 -2.59
CA ARG A 120 -13.17 0.67 -2.12
C ARG A 120 -11.65 0.82 -2.10
N PHE A 121 -10.90 -0.18 -2.57
CA PHE A 121 -9.45 -0.06 -2.74
C PHE A 121 -9.12 1.15 -3.61
N GLY A 122 -7.98 1.79 -3.34
CA GLY A 122 -7.54 2.96 -4.12
C GLY A 122 -6.58 2.61 -5.23
N ALA A 123 -5.92 1.46 -5.14
CA ALA A 123 -5.01 0.96 -6.16
C ALA A 123 -4.89 -0.57 -6.11
N VAL A 124 -4.37 -1.14 -7.18
CA VAL A 124 -3.77 -2.48 -7.21
C VAL A 124 -2.28 -2.28 -7.44
N ILE A 125 -1.46 -2.93 -6.62
CA ILE A 125 -0.01 -2.92 -6.74
C ILE A 125 0.48 -4.33 -7.05
N ALA A 126 1.51 -4.45 -7.88
CA ALA A 126 2.06 -5.74 -8.25
C ALA A 126 3.58 -5.74 -8.32
N ARG A 127 4.18 -6.87 -7.96
CA ARG A 127 5.62 -7.15 -8.11
C ARG A 127 5.80 -8.64 -8.34
N ASP A 128 6.63 -9.00 -9.31
CA ASP A 128 6.96 -10.40 -9.65
C ASP A 128 5.72 -11.30 -9.86
N GLY A 129 4.69 -10.75 -10.51
CA GLY A 129 3.42 -11.45 -10.77
C GLY A 129 2.46 -11.54 -9.58
N VAL A 130 2.86 -11.08 -8.39
CA VAL A 130 2.02 -11.08 -7.19
C VAL A 130 1.30 -9.74 -7.05
N GLN A 131 -0.04 -9.78 -7.02
CA GLN A 131 -0.88 -8.58 -6.95
C GLN A 131 -1.53 -8.41 -5.57
N TYR A 132 -1.59 -7.17 -5.09
CA TYR A 132 -2.26 -6.76 -3.86
C TYR A 132 -3.26 -5.64 -4.13
N ALA A 133 -4.48 -5.76 -3.61
CA ALA A 133 -5.37 -4.59 -3.48
C ALA A 133 -4.88 -3.69 -2.33
N ALA A 134 -4.71 -2.39 -2.61
CA ALA A 134 -4.23 -1.41 -1.63
C ALA A 134 -5.36 -0.57 -1.05
N TYR A 135 -5.44 -0.59 0.28
CA TYR A 135 -6.43 0.14 1.08
C TYR A 135 -5.75 1.15 1.99
N LEU A 136 -6.50 2.19 2.36
CA LEU A 136 -6.09 3.17 3.35
C LEU A 136 -7.21 3.35 4.38
N LEU A 137 -6.88 3.05 5.64
CA LEU A 137 -7.71 3.26 6.81
C LEU A 137 -7.30 4.55 7.52
N PRO A 138 -8.18 5.57 7.55
CA PRO A 138 -7.89 6.82 8.26
C PRO A 138 -7.91 6.61 9.78
N SER A 139 -7.32 7.55 10.52
CA SER A 139 -7.21 7.51 11.99
C SER A 139 -8.56 7.52 12.73
N ASN A 140 -9.61 8.00 12.07
CA ASN A 140 -10.96 8.07 12.59
C ASN A 140 -11.88 7.22 11.70
N VAL A 141 -12.07 5.97 12.08
CA VAL A 141 -12.96 5.03 11.40
C VAL A 141 -13.98 4.45 12.40
N HIS A 142 -15.24 4.38 11.99
CA HIS A 142 -16.29 3.72 12.78
C HIS A 142 -16.25 2.21 12.54
N ASP A 143 -16.66 1.41 13.53
CA ASP A 143 -16.69 -0.07 13.42
C ASP A 143 -17.43 -0.55 12.18
N THR A 144 -18.56 0.08 11.87
CA THR A 144 -19.36 -0.21 10.67
C THR A 144 -18.56 -0.05 9.37
N ASN A 145 -17.63 0.91 9.32
CA ASN A 145 -16.77 1.09 8.14
C ASN A 145 -15.69 0.02 8.05
N VAL A 146 -15.12 -0.40 9.19
CA VAL A 146 -14.17 -1.50 9.27
C VAL A 146 -14.83 -2.82 8.86
N MET A 147 -16.02 -3.12 9.39
CA MET A 147 -16.79 -4.32 9.02
C MET A 147 -17.10 -4.34 7.52
N LYS A 148 -17.58 -3.22 6.96
CA LYS A 148 -17.84 -3.11 5.51
C LYS A 148 -16.56 -3.28 4.68
N LEU A 149 -15.43 -2.80 5.18
CA LEU A 149 -14.14 -3.01 4.52
C LEU A 149 -13.74 -4.49 4.54
N ARG A 150 -13.85 -5.18 5.69
CA ARG A 150 -13.56 -6.61 5.80
C ARG A 150 -14.44 -7.48 4.89
N GLN A 151 -15.76 -7.21 4.88
CA GLN A 151 -16.70 -7.88 3.98
C GLN A 151 -16.33 -7.70 2.51
N GLU A 152 -15.86 -6.50 2.15
CA GLU A 152 -15.40 -6.22 0.80
C GLU A 152 -14.09 -6.94 0.45
N ILE A 153 -13.12 -6.93 1.38
CA ILE A 153 -11.84 -7.63 1.24
C ILE A 153 -12.11 -9.13 0.99
N GLY A 154 -13.02 -9.75 1.75
CA GLY A 154 -13.41 -11.15 1.51
C GLY A 154 -14.13 -11.41 0.19
N GLY A 155 -14.59 -10.37 -0.50
CA GLY A 155 -15.16 -10.46 -1.85
C GLY A 155 -14.13 -10.34 -2.99
N LEU A 156 -12.88 -9.95 -2.70
CA LEU A 156 -11.82 -9.75 -3.70
C LEU A 156 -11.49 -10.98 -4.55
N PRO A 157 -11.50 -12.23 -4.03
CA PRO A 157 -11.17 -13.41 -4.84
C PRO A 157 -12.06 -13.59 -6.07
N ARG A 158 -13.31 -13.09 -6.04
CA ARG A 158 -14.22 -13.09 -7.20
C ARG A 158 -13.70 -12.29 -8.40
N TYR A 159 -12.69 -11.45 -8.18
CA TYR A 159 -12.05 -10.60 -9.16
C TYR A 159 -10.59 -10.99 -9.42
N GLY A 160 -10.19 -12.20 -9.00
CA GLY A 160 -8.81 -12.70 -9.16
C GLY A 160 -7.79 -12.07 -8.23
N ILE A 161 -8.22 -11.29 -7.22
CA ILE A 161 -7.33 -10.69 -6.22
C ILE A 161 -7.42 -11.52 -4.94
N THR A 162 -6.36 -12.25 -4.62
CA THR A 162 -6.29 -13.11 -3.42
C THR A 162 -5.43 -12.52 -2.30
N ARG A 163 -4.88 -11.31 -2.49
CA ARG A 163 -4.03 -10.62 -1.51
C ARG A 163 -4.38 -9.14 -1.38
N ALA A 164 -4.18 -8.57 -0.20
CA ALA A 164 -4.40 -7.15 0.03
C ALA A 164 -3.41 -6.57 1.03
N VAL A 165 -3.18 -5.26 0.93
CA VAL A 165 -2.47 -4.46 1.91
C VAL A 165 -3.40 -3.36 2.43
N VAL A 166 -3.56 -3.30 3.74
CA VAL A 166 -4.33 -2.30 4.44
C VAL A 166 -3.36 -1.39 5.18
N PHE A 167 -3.19 -0.18 4.65
CA PHE A 167 -2.43 0.86 5.32
C PHE A 167 -3.28 1.54 6.40
N HIS A 168 -2.80 1.66 7.63
CA HIS A 168 -3.53 2.31 8.73
C HIS A 168 -2.78 3.52 9.30
N ALA A 169 -3.49 4.58 9.64
CA ALA A 169 -2.88 5.81 10.16
C ALA A 169 -2.53 5.77 11.66
N ALA A 170 -3.07 4.81 12.43
CA ALA A 170 -2.83 4.70 13.87
C ALA A 170 -3.02 3.26 14.35
N GLU A 171 -2.32 2.85 15.42
CA GLU A 171 -2.38 1.50 15.98
C GLU A 171 -3.78 1.12 16.50
N LYS A 172 -4.50 2.08 17.10
CA LYS A 172 -5.89 1.86 17.52
C LYS A 172 -6.79 1.37 16.38
N VAL A 173 -6.52 1.80 15.15
CA VAL A 173 -7.29 1.42 13.96
C VAL A 173 -6.91 0.03 13.49
N ALA A 174 -5.64 -0.36 13.63
CA ALA A 174 -5.20 -1.72 13.38
C ALA A 174 -5.85 -2.70 14.37
N ALA A 175 -5.88 -2.36 15.66
CA ALA A 175 -6.58 -3.15 16.68
C ALA A 175 -8.08 -3.29 16.37
N GLN A 176 -8.73 -2.21 15.95
CA GLN A 176 -10.14 -2.21 15.53
C GLN A 176 -10.39 -3.05 14.27
N PHE A 177 -9.42 -3.12 13.36
CA PHE A 177 -9.50 -4.00 12.18
C PHE A 177 -9.55 -5.48 12.59
N GLY A 178 -8.75 -5.85 13.60
CA GLY A 178 -8.68 -7.20 14.14
C GLY A 178 -7.72 -8.11 13.37
N SER A 179 -7.81 -9.42 13.62
CA SER A 179 -6.86 -10.44 13.13
C SER A 179 -7.42 -11.33 12.02
N ASP A 180 -8.62 -11.04 11.51
CA ASP A 180 -9.25 -11.87 10.48
C ASP A 180 -8.62 -11.62 9.09
N PRO A 181 -8.02 -12.64 8.43
CA PRO A 181 -7.46 -12.51 7.09
C PRO A 181 -8.53 -12.32 6.00
N CYS A 182 -9.82 -12.39 6.35
CA CYS A 182 -10.95 -12.22 5.45
C CYS A 182 -10.93 -13.21 4.28
N GLY A 183 -10.40 -14.41 4.48
CA GLY A 183 -10.30 -15.45 3.45
C GLY A 183 -9.27 -15.19 2.35
N LEU A 184 -8.38 -14.22 2.53
CA LEU A 184 -7.26 -13.97 1.60
C LEU A 184 -6.07 -14.88 1.88
N GLU A 185 -5.26 -15.12 0.85
CA GLU A 185 -3.97 -15.82 0.95
C GLU A 185 -2.93 -14.99 1.73
N SER A 186 -3.04 -13.66 1.66
CA SER A 186 -2.17 -12.73 2.37
C SER A 186 -2.92 -11.41 2.61
N LEU A 187 -2.92 -10.94 3.85
CA LEU A 187 -3.52 -9.66 4.23
C LEU A 187 -2.55 -8.88 5.12
N LEU A 188 -1.78 -7.99 4.50
CA LEU A 188 -0.79 -7.18 5.19
C LEU A 188 -1.47 -5.99 5.89
N LEU A 189 -1.28 -5.84 7.18
CA LEU A 189 -1.78 -4.68 7.94
C LEU A 189 -0.61 -3.80 8.36
N LEU A 190 -0.37 -2.71 7.62
CA LEU A 190 0.86 -1.91 7.73
C LEU A 190 0.56 -0.46 8.14
N SER A 191 1.41 0.13 8.98
CA SER A 191 1.26 1.54 9.34
C SER A 191 1.53 2.48 8.16
N TYR A 192 0.84 3.61 8.07
CA TYR A 192 1.04 4.63 7.05
C TYR A 192 1.70 5.88 7.65
N PRO A 193 2.74 6.47 7.01
CA PRO A 193 3.32 6.08 5.72
C PRO A 193 4.43 5.01 5.80
N ASN A 194 4.94 4.70 7.01
CA ASN A 194 6.15 3.88 7.21
C ASN A 194 6.10 2.47 6.59
N GLY A 195 4.91 1.91 6.44
CA GLY A 195 4.66 0.62 5.80
C GLY A 195 4.99 0.59 4.32
N LEU A 196 5.02 1.75 3.64
CA LEU A 196 5.45 1.84 2.24
C LEU A 196 6.93 1.47 2.08
N ASP A 197 7.78 1.96 2.99
CA ASP A 197 9.21 1.65 2.98
C ASP A 197 9.45 0.17 3.31
N LEU A 198 8.70 -0.38 4.26
CA LEU A 198 8.73 -1.80 4.57
C LEU A 198 8.34 -2.64 3.35
N LEU A 199 7.30 -2.24 2.63
CA LEU A 199 6.81 -2.96 1.46
C LEU A 199 7.82 -2.89 0.29
N ASN A 200 8.42 -1.72 0.04
CA ASN A 200 9.46 -1.55 -0.98
C ASN A 200 10.69 -2.43 -0.73
N ARG A 201 11.07 -2.56 0.53
CA ARG A 201 12.29 -3.26 0.97
C ARG A 201 12.02 -4.66 1.48
N ARG A 202 10.81 -5.19 1.27
CA ARG A 202 10.37 -6.47 1.82
C ARG A 202 11.36 -7.58 1.48
N ASP A 203 11.77 -7.67 0.22
CA ASP A 203 12.70 -8.72 -0.21
C ASP A 203 14.09 -8.57 0.42
N ASP A 204 14.62 -7.35 0.53
CA ASP A 204 15.89 -7.09 1.21
C ASP A 204 15.83 -7.48 2.69
N ILE A 205 14.71 -7.17 3.35
CA ILE A 205 14.48 -7.52 4.76
C ILE A 205 14.41 -9.03 4.91
N TYR A 206 13.65 -9.71 4.04
CA TYR A 206 13.54 -11.17 4.05
C TYR A 206 14.89 -11.84 3.75
N ALA A 207 15.64 -11.35 2.76
CA ALA A 207 16.97 -11.85 2.43
C ALA A 207 17.97 -11.67 3.59
N LEU A 208 17.93 -10.51 4.25
CA LEU A 208 18.72 -10.24 5.45
C LEU A 208 18.36 -11.18 6.60
N ILE A 209 17.07 -11.45 6.82
CA ILE A 209 16.64 -12.41 7.85
C ILE A 209 17.14 -13.80 7.50
N ARG A 210 16.93 -14.25 6.26
CA ARG A 210 17.38 -15.57 5.78
C ARG A 210 18.89 -15.77 5.94
N SER A 211 19.71 -14.74 5.69
CA SER A 211 21.18 -14.85 5.85
C SER A 211 21.63 -15.08 7.29
N ARG A 212 20.78 -14.79 8.29
CA ARG A 212 21.02 -15.12 9.71
C ARG A 212 20.75 -16.59 10.03
N TYR A 213 20.09 -17.31 9.14
CA TYR A 213 19.71 -18.71 9.31
C TYR A 213 20.24 -19.58 8.14
N PRO A 214 21.57 -19.63 7.92
CA PRO A 214 22.16 -20.29 6.73
C PRO A 214 21.94 -21.80 6.66
N ARG A 215 21.58 -22.45 7.78
CA ARG A 215 21.25 -23.87 7.83
C ARG A 215 19.79 -24.18 7.52
N PHE A 216 18.94 -23.16 7.46
CA PHE A 216 17.51 -23.32 7.23
C PHE A 216 17.20 -23.23 5.74
N SER A 217 16.32 -24.10 5.25
CA SER A 217 15.79 -24.07 3.90
C SER A 217 14.44 -23.35 3.85
N PRO A 218 13.99 -22.84 2.69
CA PRO A 218 12.63 -22.36 2.51
C PRO A 218 11.60 -23.41 2.92
N CYS A 219 10.55 -22.97 3.63
CA CYS A 219 9.46 -23.85 4.07
C CYS A 219 8.24 -23.67 3.18
N GLY A 220 7.56 -24.77 2.83
CA GLY A 220 6.31 -24.73 2.05
C GLY A 220 5.05 -24.52 2.88
N ARG A 221 5.17 -24.38 4.21
CA ARG A 221 4.03 -24.31 5.13
C ARG A 221 3.55 -22.86 5.26
N PRO A 222 2.25 -22.56 5.20
CA PRO A 222 1.73 -21.18 5.25
C PRO A 222 2.10 -20.37 6.50
N LEU A 223 2.43 -21.04 7.61
CA LEU A 223 2.82 -20.40 8.87
C LEU A 223 4.29 -19.99 8.93
N ALA A 224 5.16 -20.55 8.09
CA ALA A 224 6.61 -20.49 8.24
C ALA A 224 7.30 -20.16 6.91
N ASP A 225 8.40 -19.42 7.01
CA ASP A 225 9.22 -19.03 5.86
C ASP A 225 10.44 -19.93 5.70
N LEU A 226 10.93 -20.50 6.82
CA LEU A 226 12.11 -21.37 6.83
C LEU A 226 11.92 -22.57 7.76
N GLU A 227 12.67 -23.63 7.50
CA GLU A 227 12.70 -24.82 8.34
C GLU A 227 14.10 -25.46 8.44
N HIS A 228 14.39 -26.07 9.59
CA HIS A 228 15.57 -26.90 9.80
C HIS A 228 15.32 -27.89 10.95
N GLY A 229 15.45 -29.19 10.68
CA GLY A 229 15.19 -30.21 11.69
C GLY A 229 13.80 -30.08 12.31
N ASP A 230 13.73 -30.00 13.62
CA ASP A 230 12.51 -29.83 14.40
C ASP A 230 12.04 -28.38 14.54
N THR A 231 12.63 -27.42 13.82
CA THR A 231 12.37 -26.00 14.03
C THR A 231 11.89 -25.30 12.77
N TYR A 232 10.80 -24.53 12.91
CA TYR A 232 10.28 -23.59 11.92
C TYR A 232 10.65 -22.15 12.31
N ILE A 233 10.81 -21.30 11.30
CA ILE A 233 10.94 -19.84 11.47
C ILE A 233 9.81 -19.15 10.72
N SER A 234 9.06 -18.32 11.42
CA SER A 234 8.00 -17.46 10.87
C SER A 234 8.48 -16.00 10.88
N ILE A 235 8.58 -15.39 9.72
CA ILE A 235 8.93 -13.98 9.54
C ILE A 235 7.63 -13.16 9.61
N LEU A 236 7.48 -12.37 10.68
CA LEU A 236 6.26 -11.64 11.04
C LEU A 236 6.36 -10.13 10.77
N VAL A 237 7.41 -9.68 10.09
CA VAL A 237 7.73 -8.25 9.91
C VAL A 237 6.67 -7.49 9.12
N ASP A 238 6.00 -8.14 8.17
CA ASP A 238 4.98 -7.55 7.29
C ASP A 238 3.56 -7.62 7.86
N ASN A 239 3.41 -8.11 9.11
CA ASN A 239 2.13 -8.18 9.81
C ASN A 239 1.02 -8.82 8.95
N ASP A 240 1.36 -9.92 8.29
CA ASP A 240 0.41 -10.69 7.47
C ASP A 240 -0.56 -11.46 8.37
N LEU A 241 -1.84 -11.06 8.36
CA LEU A 241 -2.89 -11.66 9.17
C LEU A 241 -3.19 -13.11 8.76
N ALA A 242 -2.97 -13.48 7.51
CA ALA A 242 -3.18 -14.87 7.06
C ALA A 242 -2.11 -15.80 7.64
N LYS A 243 -0.84 -15.37 7.57
CA LYS A 243 0.28 -16.08 8.20
C LYS A 243 0.09 -16.20 9.71
N GLN A 244 -0.31 -15.10 10.36
CA GLN A 244 -0.60 -15.08 11.80
C GLN A 244 -1.71 -16.07 12.18
N LYS A 245 -2.78 -16.15 11.38
CA LYS A 245 -3.85 -17.12 11.61
C LYS A 245 -3.34 -18.57 11.52
N HIS A 246 -2.56 -18.90 10.49
CA HIS A 246 -1.95 -20.23 10.35
C HIS A 246 -0.98 -20.55 11.49
N LEU A 247 -0.21 -19.56 11.94
CA LEU A 247 0.69 -19.70 13.07
C LEU A 247 -0.09 -19.95 14.37
N GLN A 248 -1.17 -19.21 14.62
CA GLN A 248 -2.05 -19.42 15.77
C GLN A 248 -2.60 -20.85 15.77
N ASP A 249 -3.19 -21.28 14.66
CA ASP A 249 -3.78 -22.61 14.54
C ASP A 249 -2.73 -23.72 14.78
N TYR A 250 -1.50 -23.51 14.33
CA TYR A 250 -0.39 -24.42 14.58
C TYR A 250 0.00 -24.51 16.06
N LEU A 251 0.22 -23.37 16.70
CA LEU A 251 0.61 -23.29 18.12
C LEU A 251 -0.47 -23.85 19.06
N GLU A 252 -1.75 -23.72 18.67
CA GLU A 252 -2.88 -24.17 19.49
C GLU A 252 -3.23 -25.65 19.29
N ARG A 253 -3.02 -26.22 18.09
CA ARG A 253 -3.64 -27.50 17.71
C ARG A 253 -2.69 -28.54 17.13
N VAL A 254 -1.53 -28.13 16.62
CA VAL A 254 -0.68 -28.99 15.79
C VAL A 254 0.72 -29.19 16.39
N GLN A 255 1.23 -28.18 17.09
CA GLN A 255 2.62 -28.16 17.57
C GLN A 255 2.99 -29.38 18.42
N GLU A 256 2.13 -29.76 19.37
CA GLU A 256 2.36 -30.91 20.25
C GLU A 256 2.38 -32.24 19.49
N LEU A 257 1.58 -32.38 18.43
CA LEU A 257 1.51 -33.58 17.61
C LEU A 257 2.72 -33.71 16.68
N GLU A 258 3.20 -32.60 16.13
CA GLU A 258 4.37 -32.62 15.24
C GLU A 258 5.70 -32.66 15.98
N GLY A 259 5.73 -32.25 17.26
CA GLY A 259 6.96 -32.13 18.03
C GLY A 259 7.95 -31.11 17.47
N ARG A 260 7.51 -30.24 16.55
CA ARG A 260 8.33 -29.18 15.95
C ARG A 260 8.08 -27.85 16.66
N THR A 261 9.10 -27.05 16.85
CA THR A 261 8.99 -25.71 17.46
C THR A 261 8.90 -24.63 16.39
N CYS A 262 8.28 -23.49 16.73
CA CYS A 262 8.26 -22.33 15.85
C CYS A 262 8.90 -21.13 16.54
N VAL A 263 9.72 -20.39 15.80
CA VAL A 263 10.34 -19.13 16.24
C VAL A 263 9.82 -18.00 15.37
N GLY A 264 9.30 -16.94 15.99
CA GLY A 264 8.84 -15.74 15.30
C GLY A 264 9.97 -14.72 15.16
N VAL A 265 10.17 -14.16 13.98
CA VAL A 265 11.10 -13.06 13.73
C VAL A 265 10.31 -11.79 13.48
N CYS A 266 10.56 -10.75 14.29
CA CYS A 266 9.79 -9.51 14.25
C CYS A 266 10.67 -8.26 14.40
N LEU A 267 10.07 -7.10 14.16
CA LEU A 267 10.70 -5.81 14.44
C LEU A 267 10.58 -5.45 15.93
N PRO A 268 11.45 -4.58 16.47
CA PRO A 268 11.43 -4.19 17.88
C PRO A 268 10.06 -3.62 18.29
N ARG A 269 9.49 -2.74 17.44
CA ARG A 269 8.16 -2.15 17.66
C ARG A 269 7.00 -3.14 17.67
N GLN A 270 7.18 -4.34 17.12
CA GLN A 270 6.13 -5.37 17.04
C GLN A 270 6.20 -6.36 18.20
N LYS A 271 7.31 -6.38 18.96
CA LYS A 271 7.60 -7.42 19.95
C LYS A 271 6.50 -7.56 21.00
N GLU A 272 6.06 -6.44 21.57
CA GLU A 272 5.09 -6.42 22.67
C GLU A 272 3.73 -6.97 22.20
N GLN A 273 3.17 -6.40 21.14
CA GLN A 273 1.90 -6.85 20.56
C GLN A 273 1.94 -8.32 20.11
N LEU A 274 3.04 -8.77 19.49
CA LEU A 274 3.18 -10.17 19.08
C LEU A 274 3.35 -11.12 20.26
N ALA A 275 3.98 -10.68 21.36
CA ALA A 275 4.10 -11.49 22.58
C ALA A 275 2.75 -11.67 23.27
N GLU A 276 1.91 -10.63 23.27
CA GLU A 276 0.53 -10.71 23.74
C GLU A 276 -0.32 -11.64 22.87
N THR A 277 -0.16 -11.53 21.54
CA THR A 277 -0.93 -12.34 20.57
C THR A 277 -0.47 -13.80 20.56
N PHE A 278 0.83 -14.06 20.74
CA PHE A 278 1.43 -15.40 20.70
C PHE A 278 2.29 -15.69 21.94
N PRO A 279 1.69 -15.88 23.13
CA PRO A 279 2.45 -16.04 24.38
C PRO A 279 3.40 -17.25 24.39
N LYS A 280 3.06 -18.31 23.62
CA LYS A 280 3.87 -19.53 23.50
C LYS A 280 4.99 -19.43 22.46
N LEU A 281 5.02 -18.36 21.66
CA LEU A 281 5.97 -18.22 20.55
C LEU A 281 7.26 -17.55 21.03
N LYS A 282 8.40 -18.21 20.77
CA LYS A 282 9.70 -17.57 20.99
C LYS A 282 9.92 -16.49 19.93
N LEU A 283 10.03 -15.23 20.37
CA LEU A 283 10.28 -14.09 19.50
C LEU A 283 11.76 -13.70 19.46
N VAL A 284 12.30 -13.60 18.24
CA VAL A 284 13.60 -13.02 17.94
C VAL A 284 13.40 -11.66 17.30
N VAL A 285 14.01 -10.64 17.88
CA VAL A 285 13.89 -9.27 17.41
C VAL A 285 15.03 -8.93 16.47
N MET A 286 14.70 -8.45 15.28
CA MET A 286 15.68 -7.93 14.32
C MET A 286 15.96 -6.45 14.57
N PRO A 287 17.23 -6.00 14.61
CA PRO A 287 17.56 -4.58 14.80
C PRO A 287 17.01 -3.69 13.66
N GLU A 288 16.26 -2.65 14.01
CA GLU A 288 15.72 -1.66 13.05
C GLU A 288 16.82 -0.94 12.24
N LYS A 289 18.02 -0.79 12.81
CA LYS A 289 19.17 -0.16 12.14
C LYS A 289 19.55 -0.86 10.82
N LEU A 290 19.24 -2.14 10.67
CA LEU A 290 19.49 -2.90 9.44
C LEU A 290 18.43 -2.62 8.36
N ILE A 291 17.29 -2.06 8.76
CA ILE A 291 16.16 -1.69 7.92
C ILE A 291 16.17 -0.16 7.69
N GLY A 292 17.11 0.60 8.26
CA GLY A 292 17.10 2.06 8.27
C GLY A 292 18.03 2.79 7.30
N ARG A 293 18.79 2.13 6.41
CA ARG A 293 19.61 2.86 5.43
C ARG A 293 18.72 3.55 4.38
N LYS A 294 18.56 4.87 4.54
CA LYS A 294 18.04 5.78 3.52
C LYS A 294 18.92 5.69 2.27
N ALA A 295 18.29 5.56 1.10
CA ALA A 295 18.80 6.21 -0.09
C ALA A 295 18.66 7.73 0.14
N VAL A 296 19.78 8.44 -0.04
CA VAL A 296 19.91 9.90 0.05
C VAL A 296 19.01 10.57 -0.98
#